data_AF-M1Z9F2-F1
#
_entry.id   AF-M1Z9F2-F1
#
_cell.length_a   1.000
_cell.length_b   1.000
_cell.length_c   1.000
_cell.angle_alpha   90.00
_cell.angle_beta   90.00
_cell.angle_gamma   90.00
#
_symmetry.space_group_name_H-M   'P 1'
#
loop_
_entity.id
_entity.type
_entity.pdbx_description
1 polymer ?
#
loop_
_entity_poly.entity_id
_entity_poly.type
_entity_poly.pdbx_seq_one_letter_code
_entity_poly.pdbx_strand_id
1 'polypeptide(L)'
;MYNELMAADTLTTFVGLVAGTSLIVQFTKSIIKKQFGDASVRFYTFIIALILIFIFGDNGFGIRGILLKIINAIMITISAMGGYEVLSDPMAKKMKVDK
;
A
#
# COMPACT_ATOMS: atom_id res chain seq x y z
N MET A 1 -19.51 -14.48 -3.27
CA MET A 1 -18.21 -13.91 -3.71
C MET A 1 -18.25 -12.40 -3.93
N TYR A 2 -19.06 -11.84 -4.86
CA TYR A 2 -19.11 -10.37 -5.03
C TYR A 2 -19.77 -9.64 -3.84
N ASN A 3 -20.80 -10.24 -3.24
CA ASN A 3 -21.46 -9.71 -2.03
C ASN A 3 -20.56 -9.70 -0.78
N GLU A 4 -19.56 -10.57 -0.69
CA GLU A 4 -18.59 -10.56 0.43
C GLU A 4 -17.51 -9.51 0.23
N LEU A 5 -17.06 -9.29 -1.02
CA LEU A 5 -16.09 -8.23 -1.34
C LEU A 5 -16.67 -6.83 -1.15
N MET A 6 -17.97 -6.66 -1.41
CA MET A 6 -18.72 -5.42 -1.20
C MET A 6 -19.41 -5.36 0.17
N ALA A 7 -19.15 -6.32 1.06
CA ALA A 7 -19.65 -6.27 2.41
C ALA A 7 -19.05 -5.07 3.15
N ALA A 8 -19.88 -4.39 3.94
CA ALA A 8 -19.48 -3.18 4.66
C ALA A 8 -18.26 -3.42 5.56
N ASP A 9 -18.15 -4.59 6.19
CA ASP A 9 -17.02 -4.94 7.06
C ASP A 9 -15.71 -5.11 6.28
N THR A 10 -15.75 -5.77 5.12
CA THR A 10 -14.59 -5.96 4.26
C THR A 10 -14.12 -4.64 3.67
N LEU A 11 -15.05 -3.79 3.23
CA LEU A 11 -14.75 -2.45 2.72
C LEU A 11 -14.19 -1.54 3.82
N THR A 12 -14.76 -1.56 5.02
CA THR A 12 -14.30 -0.74 6.15
C THR A 12 -12.89 -1.15 6.57
N THR A 13 -12.61 -2.46 6.66
CA THR A 13 -11.27 -2.97 6.93
C THR A 13 -10.28 -2.56 5.85
N PHE A 14 -10.67 -2.67 4.58
CA PHE A 14 -9.84 -2.22 3.46
C PHE A 14 -9.55 -0.72 3.53
N VAL A 15 -10.57 0.12 3.72
CA VAL A 15 -10.41 1.58 3.85
C VAL A 15 -9.52 1.93 5.04
N GLY A 16 -9.70 1.29 6.20
CA GLY A 16 -8.87 1.49 7.38
C GLY A 16 -7.40 1.13 7.13
N LEU A 17 -7.15 0.00 6.47
CA LEU A 17 -5.80 -0.42 6.07
C LEU A 17 -5.15 0.53 5.06
N VAL A 18 -5.91 1.00 4.07
CA VAL A 18 -5.45 2.00 3.10
C VAL A 18 -5.11 3.32 3.79
N ALA A 19 -6.02 3.84 4.61
CA ALA A 19 -5.85 5.11 5.32
C ALA A 19 -4.67 5.05 6.29
N GLY A 20 -4.58 3.99 7.09
CA GLY A 20 -3.47 3.78 8.03
C GLY A 20 -2.12 3.67 7.33
N THR A 21 -2.05 2.87 6.26
CA THR A 21 -0.83 2.76 5.45
C THR A 21 -0.45 4.09 4.80
N SER A 22 -1.42 4.81 4.25
CA SER A 22 -1.19 6.12 3.64
C SER A 22 -0.64 7.13 4.64
N LEU A 23 -1.21 7.20 5.85
CA LEU A 23 -0.70 8.10 6.90
C LEU A 23 0.76 7.77 7.24
N ILE A 24 1.07 6.50 7.50
CA ILE A 24 2.44 6.07 7.82
C ILE A 24 3.40 6.45 6.67
N VAL A 25 3.04 6.12 5.44
CA VAL A 25 3.88 6.38 4.27
C VAL A 25 4.05 7.87 4.05
N GLN A 26 3.01 8.69 4.20
CA GLN A 26 3.11 10.13 4.00
C GLN A 26 4.12 10.78 4.95
N PHE A 27 4.16 10.38 6.22
CA PHE A 27 5.14 10.89 7.18
C PHE A 27 6.54 10.29 6.98
N THR A 28 6.61 9.02 6.56
CA THR A 28 7.90 8.31 6.53
C THR A 28 8.60 8.39 5.16
N LYS A 29 7.87 8.64 4.06
CA LYS A 29 8.41 8.66 2.69
C LYS A 29 9.54 9.67 2.52
N SER A 30 9.45 10.84 3.17
CA SER A 30 10.48 11.89 3.07
C SER A 30 11.81 11.42 3.65
N ILE A 31 11.75 10.69 4.78
CA ILE A 31 12.92 10.13 5.47
C ILE A 31 13.53 9.01 4.62
N ILE A 32 12.71 8.05 4.18
CA ILE A 32 13.16 6.90 3.37
C ILE A 32 13.74 7.36 2.03
N LYS A 33 13.09 8.32 1.36
CA LYS A 33 13.55 8.88 0.08
C LYS A 33 14.91 9.54 0.21
N LYS A 34 15.14 10.28 1.30
CA LYS A 34 16.41 10.97 1.56
C LYS A 34 17.56 10.00 1.81
N GLN A 35 17.27 8.83 2.38
CA GLN A 35 18.28 7.87 2.82
C GLN A 35 18.56 6.75 1.81
N PHE A 36 17.56 6.33 1.02
CA PHE A 36 17.64 5.14 0.16
C PHE A 36 17.10 5.35 -1.27
N GLY A 37 16.69 6.56 -1.67
CA GLY A 37 16.16 6.87 -3.00
C GLY A 37 14.68 6.48 -3.21
N ASP A 38 14.12 6.87 -4.37
CA ASP A 38 12.67 6.76 -4.65
C ASP A 38 12.16 5.30 -4.76
N ALA A 39 12.96 4.39 -5.32
CA ALA A 39 12.56 2.98 -5.45
C ALA A 39 12.35 2.30 -4.09
N SER A 40 13.12 2.71 -3.08
CA SER A 40 13.08 2.16 -1.73
C SER A 40 11.81 2.54 -0.97
N VAL A 41 11.24 3.72 -1.24
CA VAL A 41 9.93 4.14 -0.70
C VAL A 41 8.83 3.17 -1.14
N ARG A 42 8.94 2.62 -2.35
CA ARG A 42 7.94 1.70 -2.88
C ARG A 42 7.93 0.37 -2.17
N PHE A 43 9.10 -0.22 -2.06
CA PHE A 43 9.28 -1.46 -1.34
C PHE A 43 8.91 -1.30 0.14
N TYR A 44 9.35 -0.20 0.78
CA TYR A 44 8.99 0.13 2.16
C TYR A 44 7.47 0.16 2.38
N THR A 45 6.75 0.89 1.54
CA THR A 45 5.28 1.00 1.65
C THR A 45 4.60 -0.34 1.46
N PHE A 46 5.10 -1.17 0.55
CA PHE A 46 4.59 -2.53 0.34
C PHE A 46 4.75 -3.40 1.58
N ILE A 47 5.91 -3.33 2.24
CA ILE A 47 6.16 -4.03 3.50
C ILE A 47 5.23 -3.54 4.61
N ILE A 48 5.03 -2.23 4.75
CA ILE A 48 4.08 -1.65 5.73
C ILE A 48 2.66 -2.16 5.47
N ALA A 49 2.21 -2.11 4.21
CA ALA A 49 0.88 -2.60 3.81
C ALA A 49 0.71 -4.09 4.14
N LEU A 50 1.74 -4.91 3.88
CA LEU A 50 1.75 -6.34 4.21
C LEU A 50 1.67 -6.58 5.72
N ILE A 51 2.40 -5.82 6.54
CA ILE A 51 2.36 -5.96 8.00
C ILE A 51 0.96 -5.63 8.52
N LEU A 52 0.41 -4.47 8.12
CA LEU A 52 -0.91 -4.01 8.55
C LEU A 52 -2.01 -5.00 8.17
N ILE A 53 -2.00 -5.52 6.94
CA ILE A 53 -3.02 -6.49 6.53
C ILE A 53 -2.83 -7.86 7.18
N PHE A 54 -1.63 -8.20 7.63
CA PHE A 54 -1.42 -9.42 8.39
C PHE A 54 -2.05 -9.32 9.79
N ILE A 55 -1.88 -8.16 10.44
CA ILE A 55 -2.37 -7.88 11.79
C ILE A 55 -3.90 -7.66 11.80
N PHE A 56 -4.42 -6.86 10.87
CA PHE A 56 -5.82 -6.42 10.89
C PHE A 56 -6.70 -7.08 9.80
N GLY A 57 -6.13 -7.91 8.94
CA GLY A 57 -6.88 -8.58 7.87
C GLY A 57 -7.56 -9.87 8.33
N ASP A 58 -8.88 -9.92 8.19
CA ASP A 58 -9.76 -10.98 8.72
C ASP A 58 -9.85 -12.26 7.83
N ASN A 59 -9.01 -12.38 6.80
CA ASN A 59 -9.13 -13.44 5.77
C ASN A 59 -8.68 -14.86 6.20
N GLY A 60 -8.58 -15.14 7.51
CA GLY A 60 -8.14 -16.44 8.04
C GLY A 60 -6.67 -16.80 7.72
N PHE A 61 -6.13 -17.79 8.42
CA PHE A 61 -4.72 -18.23 8.30
C PHE A 61 -4.46 -19.25 7.16
N GLY A 62 -5.42 -19.48 6.28
CA GLY A 62 -5.27 -20.40 5.15
C GLY A 62 -4.42 -19.83 4.01
N ILE A 63 -3.89 -20.71 3.14
CA ILE A 63 -3.09 -20.33 1.95
C ILE A 63 -3.83 -19.31 1.06
N ARG A 64 -5.16 -19.47 0.94
CA ARG A 64 -6.04 -18.54 0.21
C ARG A 64 -6.13 -17.16 0.88
N GLY A 65 -6.14 -17.13 2.21
CA GLY A 65 -6.13 -15.89 3.00
C GLY A 65 -4.81 -15.14 2.84
N ILE A 66 -3.68 -15.84 2.88
CA ILE A 66 -2.35 -15.26 2.67
C ILE A 66 -2.23 -14.63 1.27
N LEU A 67 -2.68 -15.33 0.22
CA LEU A 67 -2.71 -14.80 -1.14
C LEU A 67 -3.58 -13.54 -1.26
N LEU A 68 -4.77 -13.54 -0.64
CA LEU A 68 -5.65 -12.36 -0.62
C LEU A 68 -5.02 -11.17 0.13
N LYS A 69 -4.32 -11.43 1.23
CA LYS A 69 -3.56 -10.40 1.96
C LYS A 69 -2.46 -9.78 1.09
N ILE A 70 -1.76 -10.58 0.28
CA ILE A 70 -0.75 -10.07 -0.66
C ILE A 70 -1.39 -9.17 -1.73
N ILE A 71 -2.47 -9.62 -2.38
CA ILE A 71 -3.16 -8.84 -3.41
C ILE A 71 -3.69 -7.52 -2.84
N ASN A 72 -4.33 -7.57 -1.67
CA ASN A 72 -4.82 -6.38 -1.00
C ASN A 72 -3.67 -5.45 -0.58
N ALA A 73 -2.53 -5.97 -0.11
CA ALA A 73 -1.35 -5.16 0.18
C ALA A 73 -0.84 -4.42 -1.05
N ILE A 74 -0.85 -5.05 -2.24
CA ILE A 74 -0.50 -4.38 -3.51
C ILE A 74 -1.49 -3.24 -3.78
N MET A 75 -2.80 -3.47 -3.65
CA MET A 75 -3.82 -2.44 -3.87
C MET A 75 -3.69 -1.28 -2.86
N ILE A 76 -3.44 -1.59 -1.59
CA ILE A 76 -3.20 -0.62 -0.54
C ILE A 76 -1.96 0.20 -0.86
N THR A 77 -0.88 -0.43 -1.30
CA THR A 77 0.39 0.21 -1.65
C THR A 77 0.20 1.22 -2.78
N ILE A 78 -0.49 0.81 -3.85
CA ILE A 78 -0.78 1.68 -5.01
C ILE A 78 -1.68 2.85 -4.60
N SER A 79 -2.68 2.59 -3.75
CA SER A 79 -3.60 3.61 -3.25
C SER A 79 -2.90 4.61 -2.32
N ALA A 80 -2.06 4.12 -1.41
CA ALA A 80 -1.37 4.90 -0.38
C ALA A 80 -0.28 5.81 -0.93
N MET A 81 0.39 5.42 -2.03
CA MET A 81 1.41 6.24 -2.69
C MET A 81 0.85 7.35 -3.58
N GLY A 82 -0.47 7.40 -3.80
CA GLY A 82 -1.06 8.21 -4.85
C GLY A 82 -0.89 7.54 -6.20
N GLY A 83 -1.87 6.73 -6.60
CA GLY A 83 -1.78 5.83 -7.76
C GLY A 83 -1.33 6.51 -9.06
N TYR A 84 -1.60 7.80 -9.23
CA TYR A 84 -1.16 8.55 -10.42
C TYR A 84 0.36 8.76 -10.49
N GLU A 85 1.05 9.01 -9.37
CA GLU A 85 2.52 9.20 -9.37
C GLU A 85 3.28 7.89 -9.64
N VAL A 86 2.76 6.77 -9.13
CA VAL A 86 3.36 5.44 -9.32
C VAL A 86 3.10 4.88 -10.71
N LEU A 87 1.90 5.10 -11.26
CA LEU A 87 1.54 4.64 -12.60
C LEU A 87 2.13 5.54 -13.70
N SER A 88 2.26 6.85 -13.47
CA SER A 88 2.80 7.79 -14.47
C SER A 88 4.33 7.86 -14.50
N ASP A 89 5.01 7.47 -13.42
CA ASP A 89 6.46 7.35 -13.40
C ASP A 89 6.93 6.08 -12.68
N PRO A 90 6.67 4.89 -13.25
CA PRO A 90 7.02 3.61 -12.64
C PRO A 90 8.55 3.41 -12.50
N MET A 91 9.40 4.24 -13.09
CA MET A 91 10.85 4.17 -12.93
C MET A 91 11.44 5.25 -12.02
N ALA A 92 10.61 6.12 -11.43
CA ALA A 92 11.08 7.30 -10.69
C ALA A 92 12.14 8.09 -11.50
N LYS A 93 11.91 8.21 -12.81
CA LYS A 93 12.82 8.82 -13.78
C LYS A 93 12.61 10.32 -13.94
N LYS A 94 11.60 10.92 -13.32
CA LYS A 94 11.42 12.37 -13.37
C LYS A 94 12.56 13.05 -12.63
N MET A 95 13.60 13.38 -13.40
CA MET A 95 14.57 14.42 -13.10
C MET A 95 13.78 15.64 -12.59
N LYS A 96 14.19 16.15 -11.43
CA LYS A 96 13.78 17.49 -11.00
C LYS A 96 14.09 18.44 -12.14
N VAL A 97 13.06 18.99 -12.77
CA VAL A 97 13.21 20.25 -13.47
C VAL A 97 13.26 21.28 -12.35
N ASP A 98 14.48 21.57 -11.89
CA ASP A 98 14.73 22.70 -11.01
C ASP A 98 14.16 23.96 -11.69
N LYS A 99 13.31 24.67 -10.94
CA LYS A 99 12.91 26.04 -11.23
C LYS A 99 13.57 26.94 -10.21
#